data_AF-A0A382T438-F1
#
_entry.id   AF-A0A382T438-F1
#
_cell.length_a   1.000
_cell.length_b   1.000
_cell.length_c   1.000
_cell.angle_alpha   90.00
_cell.angle_beta   90.00
_cell.angle_gamma   90.00
#
_symmetry.space_group_name_H-M   'P 1'
#
loop_
_entity.id
_entity.type
_entity.pdbx_description
1 polymer ?
#
loop_
_entity_poly.entity_id
_entity_poly.type
_entity_poly.pdbx_seq_one_letter_code
_entity_poly.pdbx_strand_id
1 'polypeptide(L)' 'MHNGIIAIDKPLSLTSSKVVSVIKKKFNLSKVGHGGTLDPLATG' A
#
# COMPACT_ATOMS: atom_id res chain seq x y z
N MET A 1 -1.25 18.37 8.97
CA MET A 1 -1.14 16.90 8.74
C MET A 1 -2.37 16.48 7.96
N HIS A 2 -2.19 15.82 6.81
CA HIS A 2 -3.31 15.35 6.00
C HIS A 2 -3.59 13.89 6.32
N ASN A 3 -4.84 13.59 6.67
CA ASN A 3 -5.32 12.23 6.87
C ASN A 3 -6.23 11.88 5.70
N GLY A 4 -6.11 10.66 5.18
CA GLY A 4 -6.89 10.23 4.04
C GLY A 4 -6.77 8.75 3.78
N ILE A 5 -7.56 8.27 2.83
CA ILE A 5 -7.54 6.91 2.32
C ILE A 5 -7.22 6.99 0.83
N ILE A 6 -6.38 6.08 0.36
CA ILE A 6 -6.04 5.93 -1.05
C ILE A 6 -6.47 4.51 -1.44
N ALA A 7 -7.38 4.40 -2.38
CA ALA A 7 -7.69 3.12 -3.02
C ALA A 7 -6.53 2.77 -3.96
N ILE A 8 -5.95 1.59 -3.77
CA ILE A 8 -4.84 1.09 -4.57
C ILE A 8 -5.24 -0.28 -5.07
N ASP A 9 -5.20 -0.45 -6.39
CA ASP A 9 -5.23 -1.78 -7.00
C ASP A 9 -3.84 -2.41 -6.86
N LYS A 10 -3.71 -3.38 -5.94
CA LYS A 10 -2.46 -4.08 -5.67
C LYS A 10 -2.11 -4.96 -6.87
N PRO A 11 -0.95 -4.75 -7.51
CA PRO A 11 -0.54 -5.61 -8.61
C PRO A 11 -0.22 -7.03 -8.13
N LEU A 12 -0.25 -7.96 -9.07
CA LEU A 12 0.16 -9.35 -8.86
C LEU A 12 1.63 -9.41 -8.42
N SER A 13 1.98 -10.45 -7.66
CA SER A 13 3.33 -10.75 -7.16
C SER A 13 3.87 -9.78 -6.10
N LEU A 14 3.13 -8.73 -5.73
CA LEU A 14 3.49 -7.85 -4.61
C LEU A 14 2.70 -8.21 -3.34
N THR A 15 3.36 -8.13 -2.18
CA THR A 15 2.68 -8.15 -0.87
C THR A 15 2.05 -6.79 -0.57
N SER A 16 1.00 -6.75 0.26
CA SER A 16 0.43 -5.48 0.77
C SER A 16 1.49 -4.58 1.42
N SER A 17 2.42 -5.15 2.20
CA SER A 17 3.51 -4.39 2.83
C SER A 17 4.50 -3.78 1.82
N LYS A 18 4.72 -4.44 0.68
CA LYS A 18 5.57 -3.91 -0.39
C LYS A 18 4.91 -2.69 -1.04
N VAL A 19 3.61 -2.74 -1.31
CA VAL A 19 2.85 -1.58 -1.80
C VAL A 19 2.92 -0.41 -0.83
N VAL A 20 2.69 -0.64 0.47
CA VAL A 20 2.83 0.40 1.50
C VAL A 20 4.24 1.01 1.50
N SER A 21 5.28 0.18 1.38
CA SER A 21 6.68 0.64 1.32
C SER A 21 6.96 1.52 0.10
N VAL A 22 6.41 1.18 -1.06
CA VAL A 22 6.51 1.98 -2.29
C VAL A 22 5.82 3.33 -2.12
N ILE A 23 4.58 3.34 -1.61
CA ILE A 23 3.82 4.57 -1.35
C ILE A 23 4.56 5.46 -0.34
N LYS A 24 5.04 4.89 0.77
CA LYS A 24 5.79 5.63 1.79
C LYS A 24 7.00 6.35 1.20
N LYS A 25 7.80 5.64 0.38
CA LYS A 25 8.99 6.20 -0.26
C LYS A 25 8.63 7.23 -1.34
N LYS A 26 7.67 6.92 -2.22
CA LYS A 26 7.29 7.78 -3.35
C LYS A 26 6.76 9.14 -2.90
N PHE A 27 6.03 9.19 -1.78
CA PHE A 27 5.43 10.41 -1.25
C PHE A 27 6.14 10.96 -0.01
N ASN A 28 7.30 10.41 0.38
CA ASN A 28 8.06 10.78 1.57
C ASN A 28 7.20 10.89 2.85
N LEU A 29 6.32 9.90 3.08
CA LEU A 29 5.36 9.93 4.17
C LEU A 29 5.97 9.43 5.48
N SER A 30 5.64 10.10 6.60
CA SER A 30 6.05 9.66 7.94
C SER A 30 5.29 8.40 8.39
N LYS A 31 3.98 8.31 8.11
CA LYS A 31 3.08 7.20 8.49
C LYS A 31 2.14 6.81 7.35
N VAL A 32 2.04 5.51 7.08
CA VAL A 32 1.10 4.90 6.13
C VAL A 32 0.96 3.41 6.48
N GLY A 33 -0.19 2.81 6.17
CA GLY A 33 -0.49 1.40 6.40
C GLY A 33 -1.56 0.89 5.41
N HIS A 34 -1.99 -0.36 5.56
CA HIS A 34 -3.10 -0.95 4.79
C HIS A 34 -4.21 -1.43 5.74
N GLY A 35 -5.46 -1.38 5.27
CA GLY A 35 -6.63 -1.82 6.05
C GLY A 35 -6.88 -3.33 6.03
N GLY A 36 -6.20 -4.07 5.14
CA GLY A 36 -6.30 -5.52 5.01
C GLY A 36 -5.12 -6.07 4.21
N THR A 37 -4.78 -7.33 4.45
CA THR A 37 -3.70 -8.01 3.74
C THR A 37 -4.29 -8.77 2.55
N LEU A 38 -3.64 -8.66 1.40
CA LEU A 38 -3.89 -9.48 0.23
C LEU A 38 -2.66 -10.34 -0.03
N ASP A 39 -2.91 -11.60 -0.42
CA ASP A 39 -1.85 -12.53 -0.79
C ASP A 39 -1.02 -12.00 -1.98
N PRO A 40 0.26 -12.39 -2.09
CA PRO A 40 1.08 -12.07 -3.26
C PRO A 40 0.44 -12.48 -4.58
N LEU A 41 -0.35 -13.56 -4.57
CA LEU A 41 -1.03 -14.11 -5.75
C LEU A 41 -2.40 -13.49 -6.03
N ALA A 42 -2.92 -12.63 -5.14
CA ALA A 42 -4.16 -11.87 -5.35
C ALA A 42 -3.86 -10.49 -5.97
N THR A 43 -4.85 -9.86 -6.59
CA THR A 43 -4.80 -8.47 -7.08
C THR A 43 -5.99 -7.67 -6.55
N GLY A 44 -6.01 -6.36 -6.78
CA GLY A 44 -7.09 -5.46 -6.34
C GLY A 44 -6.74 -4.57 -5.16
#